data_AF-A0A3C0I402-F1
#
_entry.id   AF-A0A3C0I402-F1
#
_cell.length_a   1.000
_cell.length_b   1.000
_cell.length_c   1.000
_cell.angle_alpha   90.00
_cell.angle_beta   90.00
_cell.angle_gamma   90.00
#
_symmetry.space_group_name_H-M   'P 1'
#
loop_
_entity.id
_entity.type
_entity.pdbx_description
1 polymer ?
#
loop_
_entity_poly.entity_id
_entity_poly.type
_entity_poly.pdbx_seq_one_letter_code
_entity_poly.pdbx_strand_id
1 'polypeptide(L)'
;MKLHVLKILFVLLLGILPYLSYAEVPGIISFQGYLTDDAIPINGPTDIIFSIPGTAWTEQHLGVLVKQGLFSILLGEQSSFAEAEVDFSKELKVHVQVNGISHIMPMSSVPYAFHAQTVESLKQRDCFWLNIPTGSALICSEGYYVAGVCLTNRAQCVNGDRSVGPAHSYAVSGGIYCCK
;
A
#
# COMPACT_ATOMS: atom_id res chain seq x y z
N MET A 1 -8.84 28.08 36.82
CA MET A 1 -8.20 28.22 35.48
C MET A 1 -7.07 27.21 35.20
N LYS A 2 -6.10 26.99 36.10
CA LYS A 2 -4.92 26.13 35.83
C LYS A 2 -5.23 24.67 35.46
N LEU A 3 -6.25 24.03 36.07
CA LEU A 3 -6.54 22.61 35.83
C LEU A 3 -7.22 22.33 34.49
N HIS A 4 -8.07 23.24 34.00
CA HIS A 4 -8.73 23.07 32.69
C HIS A 4 -7.77 23.31 31.53
N VAL A 5 -6.87 24.30 31.67
CA VAL A 5 -5.82 24.56 30.67
C VAL A 5 -4.85 23.38 30.59
N LEU A 6 -4.52 22.74 31.72
CA LEU A 6 -3.67 21.54 31.75
C LEU A 6 -4.32 20.34 31.03
N LYS A 7 -5.62 20.13 31.20
CA LYS A 7 -6.36 19.06 30.50
C LYS A 7 -6.40 19.27 28.99
N ILE A 8 -6.62 20.51 28.54
CA ILE A 8 -6.62 20.85 27.11
C ILE A 8 -5.23 20.63 26.51
N LEU A 9 -4.18 21.04 27.21
CA LEU A 9 -2.79 20.81 26.78
C LEU A 9 -2.47 19.31 26.68
N PHE A 10 -2.94 18.51 27.63
CA PHE A 10 -2.72 17.06 27.64
C PHE A 10 -3.43 16.35 26.48
N VAL A 11 -4.67 16.76 26.16
CA VAL A 11 -5.41 16.22 25.01
C VAL A 11 -4.75 16.61 23.69
N LEU A 12 -4.27 17.85 23.56
CA LEU A 12 -3.53 18.30 22.38
C LEU A 12 -2.22 17.49 22.21
N LEU A 13 -1.50 17.25 23.30
CA LEU A 13 -0.27 16.46 23.30
C LEU A 13 -0.54 15.01 22.87
N LEU A 14 -1.60 14.37 23.39
CA LEU A 14 -1.97 13.01 22.97
C LEU A 14 -2.36 12.93 21.49
N GLY A 15 -2.95 13.99 20.94
CA GLY A 15 -3.32 14.06 19.53
C GLY A 15 -2.12 14.12 18.59
N ILE A 16 -0.95 14.61 19.04
CA ILE A 16 0.23 14.82 18.19
C ILE A 16 1.16 13.58 18.17
N LEU A 17 1.12 12.74 19.20
CA LEU A 17 1.94 11.52 19.32
C LEU A 17 1.89 10.57 18.11
N PRO A 18 0.75 10.28 17.45
CA PRO A 18 0.71 9.35 16.32
C PRO A 18 1.38 9.88 15.04
N TYR A 19 1.68 11.18 14.95
CA TYR A 19 2.37 11.75 13.79
C TYR A 19 3.89 11.60 13.85
N LEU A 20 4.43 11.14 14.99
CA LEU A 20 5.87 10.92 15.17
C LEU A 20 6.28 9.47 14.88
N SER A 21 5.33 8.56 14.68
CA SER A 21 5.62 7.18 14.30
C SER A 21 5.81 7.07 12.78
N TYR A 22 6.97 7.48 12.28
CA TYR A 22 7.48 6.94 11.02
C TYR A 22 8.06 5.57 11.33
N ALA A 23 7.30 4.52 11.07
CA ALA A 23 7.86 3.18 11.05
C ALA A 23 8.74 3.05 9.79
N GLU A 24 10.05 3.09 9.98
CA GLU A 24 11.01 2.72 8.95
C GLU A 24 10.86 1.22 8.70
N VAL A 25 10.18 0.85 7.61
CA VAL A 25 10.05 -0.54 7.21
C VAL A 25 11.38 -0.96 6.59
N PRO A 26 12.02 -2.03 7.09
CA PRO A 26 13.29 -2.50 6.55
C PRO A 26 13.14 -2.84 5.08
N GLY A 27 13.86 -2.15 4.18
CA GLY A 27 13.83 -2.31 2.72
C GLY A 27 14.46 -3.61 2.20
N ILE A 28 14.42 -4.68 2.99
CA ILE A 28 15.06 -5.96 2.72
C ILE A 28 14.05 -7.11 2.80
N ILE A 29 14.24 -8.12 1.96
CA ILE A 29 13.35 -9.28 1.84
C ILE A 29 14.15 -10.55 2.08
N SER A 30 13.74 -11.39 3.03
CA SER A 30 14.33 -12.71 3.19
C SER A 30 13.92 -13.63 2.03
N PHE A 31 14.88 -14.16 1.31
CA PHE A 31 14.69 -15.11 0.23
C PHE A 31 15.34 -16.45 0.60
N GLN A 32 14.56 -17.52 0.52
CA GLN A 32 15.02 -18.88 0.76
C GLN A 32 14.73 -19.74 -0.46
N GLY A 33 15.66 -20.62 -0.79
CA GLY A 33 15.56 -21.48 -1.95
C GLY A 33 16.20 -22.83 -1.71
N TYR A 34 15.84 -23.77 -2.60
CA TYR A 34 16.41 -25.10 -2.65
C TYR A 34 17.05 -25.31 -4.03
N LEU A 35 18.35 -25.61 -4.05
CA LEU A 35 19.16 -25.82 -5.24
C LEU A 35 19.50 -27.31 -5.40
N THR A 36 19.25 -27.81 -6.60
CA THR A 36 19.63 -29.16 -7.01
C THR A 36 20.33 -29.13 -8.36
N ASP A 37 21.28 -30.03 -8.53
CA ASP A 37 21.88 -30.37 -9.81
C ASP A 37 21.54 -31.84 -10.12
N ASP A 38 20.83 -32.12 -11.20
CA ASP A 38 20.31 -33.46 -11.54
C ASP A 38 19.63 -34.19 -10.36
N ALA A 39 18.75 -33.48 -9.65
CA ALA A 39 18.04 -33.93 -8.44
C ALA A 39 18.93 -34.20 -7.20
N ILE A 40 20.23 -33.93 -7.28
CA ILE A 40 21.17 -34.00 -6.16
C ILE A 40 21.25 -32.62 -5.49
N PRO A 41 21.04 -32.51 -4.17
CA PRO A 41 21.13 -31.22 -3.47
C PRO A 41 22.56 -30.68 -3.53
N ILE A 42 22.71 -29.43 -3.94
CA ILE A 42 24.01 -28.75 -3.99
C ILE A 42 24.51 -28.51 -2.55
N ASN A 43 25.81 -28.64 -2.34
CA ASN A 43 26.47 -28.34 -1.07
C ASN A 43 27.74 -27.52 -1.33
N GLY A 44 27.91 -26.43 -0.58
CA GLY A 44 29.09 -25.58 -0.65
C GLY A 44 28.79 -24.14 -1.08
N PRO A 45 29.84 -23.30 -1.16
CA PRO A 45 29.72 -21.92 -1.60
C PRO A 45 29.24 -21.86 -3.06
N THR A 46 28.19 -21.09 -3.31
CA THR A 46 27.57 -20.95 -4.63
C THR A 46 27.31 -19.47 -4.93
N ASP A 47 27.62 -19.04 -6.15
CA ASP A 47 27.32 -17.67 -6.59
C ASP A 47 25.89 -17.62 -7.15
N ILE A 48 25.11 -16.65 -6.68
CA ILE A 48 23.69 -16.50 -7.03
C ILE A 48 23.42 -15.05 -7.42
N ILE A 49 22.82 -14.86 -8.58
CA ILE A 49 22.43 -13.54 -9.10
C ILE A 49 20.91 -13.46 -9.13
N PHE A 50 20.37 -12.38 -8.60
CA PHE A 50 18.95 -12.07 -8.59
C PHE A 50 18.65 -10.88 -9.47
N SER A 51 17.53 -10.91 -10.19
CA SER A 51 17.01 -9.76 -10.93
C SER A 51 15.49 -9.78 -10.99
N ILE A 52 14.88 -8.62 -11.18
CA ILE A 52 13.42 -8.50 -11.36
C ILE A 52 13.16 -8.00 -12.79
N PRO A 53 12.54 -8.82 -13.67
CA PRO A 53 12.24 -8.43 -15.04
C PRO A 53 11.38 -7.17 -15.09
N GLY A 54 11.70 -6.28 -16.03
CA GLY A 54 10.99 -5.01 -16.18
C GLY A 54 11.45 -3.93 -15.20
N THR A 55 12.47 -4.19 -14.38
CA THR A 55 13.14 -3.21 -13.53
C THR A 55 14.64 -3.16 -13.81
N ALA A 56 15.33 -2.14 -13.30
CA ALA A 56 16.80 -2.07 -13.34
C ALA A 56 17.47 -2.83 -12.18
N TRP A 57 16.68 -3.45 -11.30
CA TRP A 57 17.18 -4.06 -10.09
C TRP A 57 17.89 -5.39 -10.37
N THR A 58 19.13 -5.48 -9.91
CA THR A 58 19.95 -6.70 -9.90
C THR A 58 20.78 -6.76 -8.63
N GLU A 59 20.95 -7.95 -8.07
CA GLU A 59 21.75 -8.18 -6.86
C GLU A 59 22.57 -9.46 -7.00
N GLN A 60 23.83 -9.44 -6.59
CA GLN A 60 24.76 -10.56 -6.76
C GLN A 60 25.35 -10.99 -5.42
N HIS A 61 25.06 -12.22 -5.01
CA HIS A 61 25.65 -12.80 -3.81
C HIS A 61 26.73 -13.81 -4.20
N LEU A 62 27.97 -13.53 -3.81
CA LEU A 62 29.11 -14.40 -4.04
C LEU A 62 29.34 -15.33 -2.85
N GLY A 63 29.63 -16.59 -3.11
CA GLY A 63 30.01 -17.56 -2.08
C GLY A 63 28.91 -17.89 -1.06
N VAL A 64 27.63 -17.88 -1.46
CA VAL A 64 26.50 -18.23 -0.59
C VAL A 64 26.66 -19.65 -0.09
N LEU A 65 26.63 -19.85 1.22
CA LEU A 65 26.76 -21.17 1.82
C LEU A 65 25.47 -21.99 1.64
N VAL A 66 25.48 -22.90 0.66
CA VAL A 66 24.38 -23.84 0.42
C VAL A 66 24.62 -25.11 1.24
N LYS A 67 23.62 -25.53 2.03
CA LYS A 67 23.67 -26.77 2.82
C LYS A 67 22.47 -27.63 2.51
N GLN A 68 22.72 -28.84 2.01
CA GLN A 68 21.70 -29.80 1.59
C GLN A 68 20.71 -29.15 0.62
N GLY A 69 21.21 -28.38 -0.35
CA GLY A 69 20.42 -27.61 -1.30
C GLY A 69 19.79 -26.32 -0.74
N LEU A 70 19.70 -26.16 0.58
CA LEU A 70 19.05 -24.98 1.17
C LEU A 70 20.00 -23.79 1.30
N PHE A 71 19.48 -22.60 1.03
CA PHE A 71 20.13 -21.33 1.31
C PHE A 71 19.11 -20.27 1.76
N SER A 72 19.61 -19.24 2.45
CA SER A 72 18.83 -18.08 2.89
C SER A 72 19.65 -16.82 2.69
N ILE A 73 19.05 -15.81 2.07
CA ILE A 73 19.68 -14.54 1.71
C ILE A 73 18.72 -13.40 2.05
N LEU A 74 19.26 -12.21 2.31
CA LEU A 74 18.49 -10.96 2.39
C LEU A 74 18.67 -10.21 1.07
N LEU A 75 17.60 -10.12 0.28
CA LEU A 75 17.56 -9.30 -0.92
C LEU A 75 17.27 -7.85 -0.54
N GLY A 76 17.81 -6.90 -1.29
CA GLY A 76 17.74 -5.48 -0.94
C GLY A 76 18.91 -5.00 -0.07
N GLU A 77 19.76 -5.93 0.41
CA GLU A 77 20.86 -5.62 1.32
C GLU A 77 22.06 -5.02 0.57
N GLN A 78 22.41 -5.59 -0.59
CA GLN A 78 23.51 -5.08 -1.41
C GLN A 78 23.03 -4.10 -2.49
N SER A 79 21.80 -4.30 -2.98
CA SER A 79 21.17 -3.45 -4.01
C SER A 79 19.80 -2.99 -3.53
N SER A 80 19.65 -1.71 -3.19
CA SER A 80 18.38 -1.16 -2.69
C SER A 80 17.25 -1.27 -3.73
N PHE A 81 16.11 -1.82 -3.33
CA PHE A 81 14.90 -1.84 -4.18
C PHE A 81 14.36 -0.44 -4.46
N ALA A 82 14.51 0.48 -3.50
CA ALA A 82 14.01 1.85 -3.63
C ALA A 82 14.81 2.64 -4.67
N GLU A 83 16.13 2.46 -4.70
CA GLU A 83 17.00 3.10 -5.69
C GLU A 83 16.74 2.59 -7.11
N ALA A 84 16.34 1.32 -7.24
CA ALA A 84 15.96 0.72 -8.51
C ALA A 84 14.48 0.92 -8.89
N GLU A 85 13.75 1.75 -8.13
CA GLU A 85 12.34 2.11 -8.35
C GLU A 85 11.43 0.88 -8.52
N VAL A 86 11.67 -0.18 -7.74
CA VAL A 86 10.90 -1.42 -7.85
C VAL A 86 9.48 -1.21 -7.34
N ASP A 87 8.51 -1.38 -8.24
CA ASP A 87 7.08 -1.23 -7.95
C ASP A 87 6.48 -2.53 -7.41
N PHE A 88 6.43 -2.64 -6.08
CA PHE A 88 5.81 -3.76 -5.36
C PHE A 88 4.27 -3.77 -5.37
N SER A 89 3.60 -2.80 -6.03
CA SER A 89 2.14 -2.84 -6.21
C SER A 89 1.69 -3.87 -7.24
N LYS A 90 2.64 -4.35 -8.07
CA LYS A 90 2.39 -5.29 -9.15
C LYS A 90 2.85 -6.70 -8.79
N GLU A 91 2.37 -7.67 -9.55
CA GLU A 91 2.91 -9.01 -9.49
C GLU A 91 4.34 -9.05 -10.04
N LEU A 92 5.30 -9.21 -9.13
CA LEU A 92 6.70 -9.32 -9.46
C LEU A 92 7.16 -10.77 -9.49
N LYS A 93 8.08 -11.04 -10.41
CA LYS A 93 8.81 -12.31 -10.53
C LYS A 93 10.29 -12.03 -10.33
N VAL A 94 10.98 -12.94 -9.67
CA VAL A 94 12.42 -12.89 -9.48
C VAL A 94 13.07 -13.92 -10.39
N HIS A 95 14.04 -13.47 -11.15
CA HIS A 95 14.97 -14.32 -11.88
C HIS A 95 16.12 -14.65 -10.96
N VAL A 96 16.33 -15.95 -10.73
CA VAL A 96 17.46 -16.49 -9.97
C VAL A 96 18.39 -17.19 -10.95
N GLN A 97 19.63 -16.73 -11.03
CA GLN A 97 20.65 -17.31 -11.88
C GLN A 97 21.75 -17.94 -11.03
N VAL A 98 22.00 -19.23 -11.27
CA VAL A 98 23.05 -20.02 -10.63
C VAL A 98 23.80 -20.77 -11.70
N ASN A 99 25.13 -20.65 -11.74
CA ASN A 99 25.99 -21.31 -12.74
C ASN A 99 25.55 -21.11 -14.21
N GLY A 100 25.00 -19.94 -14.53
CA GLY A 100 24.51 -19.62 -15.88
C GLY A 100 23.10 -20.15 -16.21
N ILE A 101 22.48 -20.91 -15.31
CA ILE A 101 21.10 -21.39 -15.46
C ILE A 101 20.17 -20.42 -14.75
N SER A 102 19.17 -19.90 -15.47
CA SER A 102 18.20 -18.95 -14.96
C SER A 102 16.84 -19.62 -14.70
N HIS A 103 16.27 -19.37 -13.53
CA HIS A 103 14.93 -19.79 -13.13
C HIS A 103 14.09 -18.59 -12.74
N ILE A 104 12.79 -18.65 -13.04
CA ILE A 104 11.82 -17.58 -12.74
C ILE A 104 10.90 -18.06 -11.63
N MET A 105 10.83 -17.30 -10.55
CA MET A 105 9.98 -17.58 -9.39
C MET A 105 9.04 -16.40 -9.12
N PRO A 106 7.73 -16.61 -8.90
CA PRO A 106 6.85 -15.53 -8.47
C PRO A 106 7.22 -15.10 -7.04
N MET A 107 7.23 -13.80 -6.77
CA MET A 107 7.34 -13.33 -5.39
C MET A 107 5.97 -13.39 -4.73
N SER A 108 5.86 -14.10 -3.60
CA SER A 108 4.60 -14.22 -2.87
C SER A 108 4.56 -13.31 -1.63
N SER A 109 3.39 -12.71 -1.38
CA SER A 109 2.90 -11.93 -0.21
C SER A 109 3.82 -10.95 0.54
N VAL A 110 5.07 -11.30 0.87
CA VAL A 110 6.02 -10.45 1.61
C VAL A 110 6.38 -9.15 0.88
N PRO A 111 6.62 -9.11 -0.44
CA PRO A 111 6.88 -7.85 -1.14
C PRO A 111 5.66 -6.92 -1.15
N TYR A 112 4.44 -7.45 -1.20
CA TYR A 112 3.21 -6.65 -1.16
C TYR A 112 2.98 -5.97 0.19
N ALA A 113 3.62 -6.45 1.28
CA ALA A 113 3.60 -5.75 2.56
C ALA A 113 4.34 -4.40 2.50
N PHE A 114 5.32 -4.24 1.59
CA PHE A 114 5.93 -2.93 1.31
C PHE A 114 4.94 -2.00 0.62
N HIS A 115 4.08 -2.52 -0.27
CA HIS A 115 3.01 -1.73 -0.86
C HIS A 115 1.94 -1.29 0.16
N ALA A 116 1.69 -2.08 1.21
CA ALA A 116 0.78 -1.68 2.29
C ALA A 116 1.32 -0.49 3.14
N GLN A 117 2.61 -0.17 3.06
CA GLN A 117 3.22 0.99 3.73
C GLN A 117 3.09 2.28 2.92
N THR A 118 3.06 2.20 1.58
CA THR A 118 2.36 3.23 0.83
C THR A 118 0.91 3.11 1.22
N VAL A 119 0.49 3.90 2.22
CA VAL A 119 -0.88 4.39 2.23
C VAL A 119 -1.03 4.97 0.83
N GLU A 120 -1.56 4.15 -0.08
CA GLU A 120 -2.29 4.60 -1.24
C GLU A 120 -3.14 5.67 -0.60
N SER A 121 -2.72 6.93 -0.82
CA SER A 121 -3.43 8.08 -0.31
C SER A 121 -4.78 7.83 -0.92
N LEU A 122 -5.66 7.22 -0.13
CA LEU A 122 -7.03 7.05 -0.50
C LEU A 122 -7.32 8.49 -0.87
N LYS A 123 -7.79 8.71 -2.09
CA LYS A 123 -8.74 9.78 -2.29
C LYS A 123 -9.77 9.52 -1.21
N GLN A 124 -9.49 10.07 -0.03
CA GLN A 124 -10.28 10.08 1.16
C GLN A 124 -11.40 10.96 0.64
N ARG A 125 -12.37 10.32 0.00
CA ARG A 125 -13.63 10.95 -0.31
C ARG A 125 -14.20 11.14 1.08
N ASP A 126 -13.90 12.29 1.66
CA ASP A 126 -14.22 12.75 3.01
C ASP A 126 -15.73 12.86 3.19
N CYS A 127 -16.46 11.80 2.85
CA CYS A 127 -17.90 11.69 2.79
C CYS A 127 -18.27 10.64 3.82
N PHE A 128 -18.52 11.15 5.02
CA PHE A 128 -18.87 10.39 6.20
C PHE A 128 -20.37 10.52 6.46
N TRP A 129 -20.96 9.60 7.20
CA TRP A 129 -22.37 9.70 7.60
C TRP A 129 -22.54 10.79 8.66
N LEU A 130 -22.59 12.05 8.23
CA LEU A 130 -22.88 13.19 9.09
C LEU A 130 -24.39 13.33 9.32
N ASN A 131 -24.74 13.73 10.54
CA ASN A 131 -26.12 14.03 10.94
C ASN A 131 -26.71 15.11 10.02
N ILE A 132 -27.73 14.72 9.24
CA ILE A 132 -28.50 15.62 8.40
C ILE A 132 -29.44 16.43 9.31
N PRO A 133 -29.35 17.77 9.36
CA PRO A 133 -30.25 18.57 10.18
C PRO A 133 -31.72 18.32 9.78
N THR A 134 -32.61 18.18 10.76
CA THR A 134 -34.06 18.09 10.52
C THR A 134 -34.53 19.28 9.67
N GLY A 135 -35.17 19.00 8.53
CA GLY A 135 -35.65 20.00 7.57
C GLY A 135 -34.85 20.11 6.28
N SER A 136 -33.75 19.36 6.14
CA SER A 136 -32.97 19.30 4.90
C SER A 136 -33.28 18.05 4.06
N ALA A 137 -33.21 18.18 2.74
CA ALA A 137 -33.42 17.09 1.78
C ALA A 137 -32.20 16.97 0.85
N LEU A 138 -31.81 15.74 0.55
CA LEU A 138 -30.76 15.41 -0.42
C LEU A 138 -31.42 14.76 -1.64
N ILE A 139 -31.16 15.30 -2.82
CA ILE A 139 -31.75 14.81 -4.08
C ILE A 139 -30.61 14.52 -5.06
N CYS A 140 -30.62 13.32 -5.64
CA CYS A 140 -29.74 12.91 -6.73
C CYS A 140 -30.56 12.79 -8.03
N SER A 141 -29.89 12.90 -9.18
CA SER A 141 -30.49 12.65 -10.50
C SER A 141 -31.04 11.21 -10.61
N GLU A 142 -32.02 10.98 -11.50
CA GLU A 142 -32.58 9.63 -11.72
C GLU A 142 -31.48 8.59 -11.99
N GLY A 143 -31.57 7.44 -11.33
CA GLY A 143 -30.57 6.37 -11.39
C GLY A 143 -29.40 6.53 -10.41
N TYR A 144 -29.36 7.61 -9.61
CA TYR A 144 -28.32 7.82 -8.60
C TYR A 144 -28.93 7.87 -7.18
N TYR A 145 -28.20 7.33 -6.20
CA TYR A 145 -28.54 7.38 -4.78
C TYR A 145 -27.44 8.10 -3.99
N VAL A 146 -27.81 8.63 -2.82
CA VAL A 146 -26.89 9.33 -1.93
C VAL A 146 -25.94 8.33 -1.27
N ALA A 147 -24.63 8.50 -1.50
CA ALA A 147 -23.59 7.68 -0.89
C ALA A 147 -23.07 8.23 0.44
N GLY A 148 -23.20 9.54 0.67
CA GLY A 148 -22.74 10.19 1.90
C GLY A 148 -22.73 11.71 1.79
N VAL A 149 -22.46 12.38 2.91
CA VAL A 149 -22.29 13.83 3.00
C VAL A 149 -20.87 14.14 3.43
N CYS A 150 -20.19 14.99 2.69
CA CYS A 150 -18.80 15.31 2.90
C CYS A 150 -18.62 16.43 3.92
N LEU A 151 -17.46 16.45 4.59
CA LEU A 151 -17.11 17.48 5.58
C LEU A 151 -17.18 18.92 5.02
N THR A 152 -17.18 19.04 3.69
CA THR A 152 -17.36 20.29 2.94
C THR A 152 -18.83 20.67 2.71
N ASN A 153 -19.80 20.00 3.37
CA ASN A 153 -21.24 20.16 3.15
C ASN A 153 -21.67 19.89 1.68
N ARG A 154 -20.93 19.04 0.99
CA ARG A 154 -21.33 18.50 -0.32
C ARG A 154 -21.85 17.10 -0.14
N ALA A 155 -22.97 16.74 -0.75
CA ALA A 155 -23.34 15.33 -0.82
C ALA A 155 -22.50 14.61 -1.89
N GLN A 156 -22.56 13.27 -1.93
CA GLN A 156 -22.12 12.46 -3.06
C GLN A 156 -23.27 11.61 -3.58
N CYS A 157 -23.47 11.64 -4.90
CA CYS A 157 -24.43 10.80 -5.61
C CYS A 157 -23.69 9.74 -6.42
N VAL A 158 -24.10 8.47 -6.31
CA VAL A 158 -23.52 7.33 -7.04
C VAL A 158 -24.59 6.47 -7.70
N ASN A 159 -24.26 5.81 -8.80
CA ASN A 159 -25.13 4.82 -9.46
C ASN A 159 -24.86 3.40 -8.89
N GLY A 160 -25.61 2.39 -9.33
CA GLY A 160 -25.43 0.97 -8.98
C GLY A 160 -23.99 0.48 -9.12
N ASP A 161 -23.25 0.99 -10.12
CA ASP A 161 -21.84 0.63 -10.36
C ASP A 161 -20.83 1.49 -9.58
N ARG A 162 -21.27 2.31 -8.61
CA ARG A 162 -20.46 3.25 -7.80
C ARG A 162 -19.76 4.36 -8.59
N SER A 163 -20.11 4.56 -9.85
CA SER A 163 -19.70 5.69 -10.69
C SER A 163 -20.32 7.01 -10.19
N VAL A 164 -19.53 8.10 -10.18
CA VAL A 164 -19.99 9.44 -9.77
C VAL A 164 -20.69 10.11 -10.95
N GLY A 165 -21.95 10.54 -10.77
CA GLY A 165 -22.76 11.14 -11.83
C GLY A 165 -22.84 12.67 -11.83
N PRO A 166 -23.38 13.28 -12.90
CA PRO A 166 -23.67 14.71 -12.96
C PRO A 166 -24.91 15.09 -12.10
N ALA A 167 -24.82 16.23 -11.41
CA ALA A 167 -25.86 16.75 -10.52
C ALA A 167 -26.62 17.93 -11.17
N HIS A 168 -27.96 17.93 -11.08
CA HIS A 168 -28.84 19.03 -11.52
C HIS A 168 -29.58 19.69 -10.34
N SER A 169 -29.88 20.99 -10.45
CA SER A 169 -30.26 21.88 -9.32
C SER A 169 -31.74 22.32 -9.33
N TYR A 170 -32.40 22.26 -8.16
CA TYR A 170 -33.62 23.05 -7.86
C TYR A 170 -33.63 23.43 -6.37
N ALA A 171 -33.89 24.70 -6.05
CA ALA A 171 -33.88 25.22 -4.67
C ALA A 171 -35.30 25.50 -4.17
N VAL A 172 -35.64 25.01 -2.97
CA VAL A 172 -36.76 25.54 -2.16
C VAL A 172 -36.24 25.74 -0.74
N SER A 173 -36.62 26.89 -0.16
CA SER A 173 -36.24 27.42 1.16
C SER A 173 -36.14 26.35 2.27
N GLY A 174 -34.91 25.94 2.63
CA GLY A 174 -34.66 24.97 3.70
C GLY A 174 -33.28 24.29 3.76
N GLY A 175 -32.29 24.78 3.00
CA GLY A 175 -30.91 24.25 3.05
C GLY A 175 -30.75 22.88 2.40
N ILE A 176 -30.82 22.83 1.06
CA ILE A 176 -30.46 21.65 0.27
C ILE A 176 -28.93 21.65 0.10
N TYR A 177 -28.27 20.59 0.54
CA TYR A 177 -26.83 20.42 0.36
C TYR A 177 -26.58 19.74 -1.00
N CYS A 178 -26.10 20.53 -1.97
CA CYS A 178 -25.83 20.07 -3.32
C CYS A 178 -24.41 19.49 -3.43
N CYS A 179 -24.29 18.30 -4.03
CA CYS A 179 -23.02 17.80 -4.54
C CYS A 179 -22.59 18.70 -5.71
N LYS A 180 -21.47 19.41 -5.58
CA LYS A 180 -20.83 20.08 -6.72
C LYS A 180 -19.65 19.25 -7.18
#